data_AF-A0A3A8P7F5-F1
#
_entry.id   AF-A0A3A8P7F5-F1
#
_cell.length_a   1.000
_cell.length_b   1.000
_cell.length_c   1.000
_cell.angle_alpha   90.00
_cell.angle_beta   90.00
_cell.angle_gamma   90.00
#
_symmetry.space_group_name_H-M   'P 1'
#
loop_
_entity.id
_entity.type
_entity.pdbx_description
1 polymer ?
#
loop_
_entity_poly.entity_id
_entity_poly.type
_entity_poly.pdbx_seq_one_letter_code
_entity_poly.pdbx_strand_id
1 'polypeptide(L)'
;MKKFTRAVCLGSALVFSACGGPEPVEEGEALGQQSASLTTASSQGCTYDVSTVLVTESPAAHDVVLTRLGGTGCSLPTGASVVVARVVKDRPSSLALVGNSLGLAVGFVMRTGPLEPARYKYALRHVNPTTLGTVRHADFLCDHGTGDIYTGTVSLSGGGTGVSVSGTKTGLINGQAGNYYTASFTNFFTSTTPPTFTVY
;
A
#
# COMPACT_ATOMS: atom_id res chain seq x y z
N MET A 1 49.74 -33.35 21.20
CA MET A 1 51.01 -33.41 20.43
C MET A 1 50.77 -33.93 19.03
N LYS A 2 50.67 -33.04 18.02
CA LYS A 2 50.96 -33.30 16.60
C LYS A 2 51.40 -31.96 15.97
N LYS A 3 52.26 -32.07 14.97
CA LYS A 3 53.42 -31.21 14.68
C LYS A 3 53.10 -30.07 13.70
N PHE A 4 53.94 -29.03 13.79
CA PHE A 4 54.07 -27.88 12.90
C PHE A 4 54.26 -28.25 11.42
N THR A 5 53.69 -27.44 10.53
CA THR A 5 54.31 -27.10 9.24
C THR A 5 54.11 -25.61 8.98
N ARG A 6 55.22 -24.89 8.79
CA ARG A 6 55.29 -23.49 8.37
C ARG A 6 55.26 -23.43 6.83
N ALA A 7 54.63 -22.40 6.28
CA ALA A 7 55.05 -21.82 5.01
C ALA A 7 55.03 -20.29 5.17
N VAL A 8 56.21 -19.72 5.06
CA VAL A 8 56.50 -18.28 5.08
C VAL A 8 56.64 -17.87 3.63
N CYS A 9 55.87 -16.87 3.19
CA CYS A 9 56.26 -16.05 2.04
C CYS A 9 56.22 -14.59 2.46
N LEU A 10 57.41 -13.99 2.51
CA LEU A 10 57.63 -12.56 2.58
C LEU A 10 57.13 -11.92 1.28
N GLY A 11 56.31 -10.88 1.40
CA GLY A 11 55.98 -9.96 0.32
C GLY A 11 55.86 -8.57 0.91
N SER A 12 56.79 -7.70 0.54
CA SER A 12 57.14 -6.43 1.18
C SER A 12 56.03 -5.40 1.28
N ALA A 13 56.11 -4.61 2.35
CA ALA A 13 55.34 -3.41 2.61
C ALA A 13 55.50 -2.34 1.51
N LEU A 14 54.39 -1.72 1.12
CA LEU A 14 54.36 -0.32 0.74
C LEU A 14 53.45 0.40 1.73
N VAL A 15 54.07 1.24 2.55
CA VAL A 15 53.42 2.18 3.45
C VAL A 15 52.95 3.37 2.59
N PHE A 16 51.65 3.65 2.60
CA PHE A 16 51.15 5.00 2.38
C PHE A 16 50.21 5.38 3.52
N SER A 17 50.39 6.63 3.92
CA SER A 17 49.92 7.33 5.10
C SER A 17 48.44 7.74 5.06
N ALA A 18 47.81 7.67 6.24
CA ALA A 18 46.91 8.67 6.83
C ALA A 18 45.74 9.27 5.99
N CYS A 19 44.51 8.81 6.25
CA CYS A 19 43.39 9.63 6.73
C CYS A 19 42.17 8.74 6.98
N GLY A 20 41.44 9.01 8.06
CA GLY A 20 40.49 8.09 8.71
C GLY A 20 39.40 7.50 7.81
N GLY A 21 39.15 6.21 8.04
CA GLY A 21 37.96 5.48 7.60
C GLY A 21 37.34 4.78 8.82
N PRO A 22 36.00 4.69 8.92
CA PRO A 22 35.31 4.52 10.18
C PRO A 22 35.51 3.14 10.82
N GLU A 23 35.43 3.15 12.16
CA GLU A 23 35.40 1.99 13.05
C GLU A 23 34.32 0.97 12.63
N PRO A 24 34.49 -0.32 12.95
CA PRO A 24 33.41 -1.29 12.81
C PRO A 24 32.28 -0.85 13.73
N VAL A 25 31.22 -0.32 13.13
CA VAL A 25 30.00 0.05 13.86
C VAL A 25 29.45 -1.23 14.47
N GLU A 26 29.40 -1.22 15.80
CA GLU A 26 28.66 -2.18 16.61
C GLU A 26 27.25 -2.37 16.02
N GLU A 27 26.71 -3.58 16.19
CA GLU A 27 25.31 -3.94 15.93
C GLU A 27 24.39 -3.06 16.79
N GLY A 28 24.17 -1.83 16.33
CA GLY A 28 23.08 -0.97 16.74
C GLY A 28 21.83 -1.41 16.02
N GLU A 29 20.86 -1.87 16.79
CA GLU A 29 19.49 -2.20 16.45
C GLU A 29 19.01 -1.53 15.14
N ALA A 30 18.85 -2.34 14.09
CA ALA A 30 18.11 -1.96 12.90
C ALA A 30 16.62 -1.83 13.26
N LEU A 31 16.26 -0.76 13.97
CA LEU A 31 14.89 -0.33 14.16
C LEU A 31 14.31 0.10 12.81
N GLY A 32 13.56 -0.81 12.20
CA GLY A 32 12.35 -0.46 11.47
C GLY A 32 12.52 0.11 10.07
N GLN A 33 13.21 -0.57 9.15
CA GLN A 33 12.84 -0.49 7.73
C GLN A 33 11.80 -1.57 7.42
N GLN A 34 10.57 -1.35 7.90
CA GLN A 34 9.40 -1.97 7.28
C GLN A 34 9.30 -1.38 5.88
N SER A 35 9.60 -2.17 4.86
CA SER A 35 9.44 -1.79 3.45
C SER A 35 7.96 -1.49 3.18
N ALA A 36 7.54 -0.24 3.38
CA ALA A 36 6.29 0.28 2.88
C ALA A 36 6.44 0.42 1.36
N SER A 37 5.57 -0.22 0.59
CA SER A 37 5.44 0.06 -0.84
C SER A 37 4.87 1.47 -0.97
N LEU A 38 5.75 2.47 -0.98
CA LEU A 38 5.37 3.87 -1.04
C LEU A 38 4.70 4.15 -2.39
N THR A 39 3.40 4.43 -2.37
CA THR A 39 2.65 4.83 -3.57
C THR A 39 2.26 6.28 -3.43
N THR A 40 2.59 7.12 -4.41
CA THR A 40 2.33 8.57 -4.38
C THR A 40 1.28 8.96 -5.41
N ALA A 41 0.53 10.01 -5.12
CA ALA A 41 -0.34 10.68 -6.07
C ALA A 41 -0.48 12.17 -5.75
N SER A 42 -0.94 12.94 -6.73
CA SER A 42 -1.20 14.36 -6.54
C SER A 42 -2.69 14.66 -6.64
N SER A 43 -3.17 15.60 -5.83
CA SER A 43 -4.53 16.11 -5.86
C SER A 43 -4.51 17.59 -5.47
N GLN A 44 -5.20 18.43 -6.25
CA GLN A 44 -5.34 19.87 -5.97
C GLN A 44 -4.01 20.62 -5.70
N GLY A 45 -2.93 20.27 -6.42
CA GLY A 45 -1.61 20.89 -6.24
C GLY A 45 -0.78 20.34 -5.07
N CYS A 46 -1.32 19.37 -4.33
CA CYS A 46 -0.68 18.72 -3.20
C CYS A 46 -0.24 17.30 -3.57
N THR A 47 0.83 16.82 -2.95
CA THR A 47 1.33 15.44 -3.11
C THR A 47 1.08 14.65 -1.85
N TYR A 48 0.64 13.41 -2.02
CA TYR A 48 0.30 12.47 -0.96
C TYR A 48 0.96 11.13 -1.21
N ASP A 49 1.15 10.37 -0.14
CA ASP A 49 1.53 8.97 -0.18
C ASP A 49 0.60 8.12 0.68
N VAL A 50 0.52 6.85 0.33
CA VAL A 50 -0.11 5.84 1.17
C VAL A 50 0.90 4.78 1.56
N SER A 51 0.83 4.37 2.83
CA SER A 51 1.68 3.35 3.42
C SER A 51 0.88 2.43 4.34
N THR A 52 1.54 1.40 4.88
CA THR A 52 0.97 0.50 5.87
C THR A 52 1.84 0.48 7.11
N VAL A 53 1.24 0.68 8.28
CA VAL A 53 1.92 0.67 9.58
C VAL A 53 1.42 -0.52 10.40
N LEU A 54 2.34 -1.32 10.96
CA LEU A 54 1.97 -2.40 11.88
C LEU A 54 1.56 -1.83 13.23
N VAL A 55 0.43 -2.29 13.74
CA VAL A 55 -0.08 -2.05 15.08
C VAL A 55 0.05 -3.36 15.87
N THR A 56 0.90 -3.35 16.90
CA THR A 56 1.27 -4.54 17.67
C THR A 56 0.33 -4.85 18.83
N GLU A 57 -0.74 -4.08 18.98
CA GLU A 57 -1.82 -4.37 19.93
C GLU A 57 -2.48 -5.72 19.61
N SER A 58 -3.08 -6.40 20.60
CA SER A 58 -3.72 -7.70 20.37
C SER A 58 -5.23 -7.53 20.10
N PRO A 59 -5.77 -8.08 18.99
CA PRO A 59 -5.07 -8.80 17.93
C PRO A 59 -4.26 -7.85 17.03
N ALA A 60 -3.11 -8.34 16.54
CA ALA A 60 -2.24 -7.55 15.65
C ALA A 60 -3.03 -6.99 14.46
N ALA A 61 -2.74 -5.75 14.07
CA ALA A 61 -3.44 -5.07 13.00
C ALA A 61 -2.48 -4.24 12.16
N HIS A 62 -2.96 -3.76 11.02
CA HIS A 62 -2.25 -2.93 10.08
C HIS A 62 -3.09 -1.72 9.73
N ASP A 63 -2.54 -0.53 9.93
CA ASP A 63 -3.16 0.71 9.53
C ASP A 63 -2.72 1.08 8.13
N VAL A 64 -3.69 1.37 7.26
CA VAL A 64 -3.44 2.03 5.99
C VAL A 64 -3.44 3.53 6.27
N VAL A 65 -2.29 4.16 6.09
CA VAL A 65 -2.06 5.57 6.44
C VAL A 65 -1.86 6.38 5.18
N LEU A 66 -2.65 7.44 5.02
CA LEU A 66 -2.48 8.44 3.98
C LEU A 66 -1.79 9.65 4.60
N THR A 67 -0.69 10.08 4.01
CA THR A 67 0.11 11.22 4.48
C THR A 67 0.27 12.25 3.38
N ARG A 68 0.24 13.53 3.75
CA ARG A 68 0.56 14.63 2.85
C ARG A 68 2.08 14.86 2.84
N LEU A 69 2.69 14.75 1.67
CA LEU A 69 4.13 14.95 1.47
C LEU A 69 4.52 16.40 1.15
N GLY A 70 3.62 17.21 0.60
CA GLY A 70 3.92 18.59 0.26
C GLY A 70 3.05 19.17 -0.86
N GLY A 71 3.61 20.11 -1.61
CA GLY A 71 2.93 20.86 -2.68
C GLY A 71 2.56 22.29 -2.27
N THR A 72 1.97 23.03 -3.20
CA THR A 72 1.64 24.46 -3.05
C THR A 72 0.12 24.66 -2.94
N GLY A 73 -0.32 25.65 -2.16
CA GLY A 73 -1.75 25.98 -2.02
C GLY A 73 -2.58 24.98 -1.21
N CYS A 74 -1.94 24.11 -0.44
CA CYS A 74 -2.61 23.09 0.36
C CYS A 74 -3.13 23.64 1.68
N SER A 75 -4.35 23.27 2.07
CA SER A 75 -4.96 23.67 3.35
C SER A 75 -4.30 23.02 4.56
N LEU A 76 -3.74 21.82 4.41
CA LEU A 76 -3.11 21.05 5.48
C LEU A 76 -1.59 21.20 5.48
N PRO A 77 -0.94 21.20 6.66
CA PRO A 77 0.52 21.23 6.76
C PRO A 77 1.15 19.97 6.19
N THR A 78 2.45 20.04 5.89
CA THR A 78 3.21 18.87 5.40
C THR A 78 3.38 17.90 6.55
N GLY A 79 3.23 16.60 6.28
CA GLY A 79 3.24 15.55 7.30
C GLY A 79 1.88 15.29 7.97
N ALA A 80 0.83 16.05 7.63
CA ALA A 80 -0.52 15.71 8.06
C ALA A 80 -0.91 14.31 7.55
N SER A 81 -1.39 13.45 8.46
CA SER A 81 -1.69 12.06 8.16
C SER A 81 -3.01 11.59 8.77
N VAL A 82 -3.58 10.55 8.19
CA VAL A 82 -4.82 9.92 8.66
C VAL A 82 -4.76 8.41 8.44
N VAL A 83 -5.36 7.66 9.35
CA VAL A 83 -5.64 6.23 9.14
C VAL A 83 -6.91 6.10 8.31
N VAL A 84 -6.79 5.68 7.05
CA VAL A 84 -7.96 5.51 6.14
C VAL A 84 -8.65 4.17 6.33
N ALA A 85 -7.95 3.19 6.89
CA ALA A 85 -8.49 1.90 7.30
C ALA A 85 -7.57 1.20 8.29
N ARG A 86 -8.15 0.39 9.17
CA ARG A 86 -7.44 -0.59 10.01
C ARG A 86 -7.83 -1.99 9.58
N VAL A 87 -6.84 -2.84 9.35
CA VAL A 87 -7.00 -4.22 8.89
C VAL A 87 -6.40 -5.16 9.91
N VAL A 88 -7.23 -6.01 10.52
CA VAL A 88 -6.80 -6.94 11.56
C VAL A 88 -6.14 -8.16 10.93
N LYS A 89 -5.09 -8.67 11.60
CA LYS A 89 -4.35 -9.89 11.32
C LYS A 89 -3.44 -9.84 10.09
N ASP A 90 -4.01 -9.66 8.91
CA ASP A 90 -3.25 -9.77 7.65
C ASP A 90 -2.87 -8.39 7.11
N ARG A 91 -1.63 -8.26 6.64
CA ARG A 91 -1.18 -7.03 5.96
C ARG A 91 -1.99 -6.81 4.68
N PRO A 92 -2.57 -5.63 4.45
CA PRO A 92 -3.21 -5.28 3.19
C PRO A 92 -2.27 -5.48 2.00
N SER A 93 -2.80 -6.01 0.90
CA SER A 93 -2.06 -6.18 -0.34
C SER A 93 -2.60 -5.23 -1.42
N SER A 94 -1.91 -5.12 -2.56
CA SER A 94 -2.32 -4.27 -3.69
C SER A 94 -2.61 -2.82 -3.28
N LEU A 95 -1.84 -2.29 -2.35
CA LEU A 95 -1.97 -0.91 -1.89
C LEU A 95 -1.68 0.03 -3.07
N ALA A 96 -2.61 0.92 -3.35
CA ALA A 96 -2.52 1.86 -4.45
C ALA A 96 -3.20 3.19 -4.12
N LEU A 97 -2.71 4.25 -4.74
CA LEU A 97 -3.21 5.62 -4.57
C LEU A 97 -3.26 6.29 -5.93
N VAL A 98 -4.41 6.89 -6.26
CA VAL A 98 -4.56 7.80 -7.39
C VAL A 98 -5.26 9.07 -6.95
N GLY A 99 -5.01 10.18 -7.64
CA GLY A 99 -5.52 11.49 -7.27
C GLY A 99 -5.75 12.37 -8.48
N ASN A 100 -6.73 13.27 -8.36
CA ASN A 100 -7.08 14.26 -9.37
C ASN A 100 -7.55 15.57 -8.68
N SER A 101 -8.18 16.47 -9.43
CA SER A 101 -8.76 17.70 -8.87
C SER A 101 -9.96 17.48 -7.92
N LEU A 102 -10.65 16.35 -8.01
CA LEU A 102 -11.86 16.04 -7.23
C LEU A 102 -11.55 15.33 -5.91
N GLY A 103 -10.44 14.60 -5.82
CA GLY A 103 -9.97 14.01 -4.57
C GLY A 103 -8.93 12.92 -4.75
N LEU A 104 -8.81 12.07 -3.73
CA LEU A 104 -7.90 10.92 -3.68
C LEU A 104 -8.71 9.62 -3.62
N ALA A 105 -8.27 8.60 -4.35
CA ALA A 105 -8.80 7.24 -4.25
C ALA A 105 -7.70 6.30 -3.73
N VAL A 106 -7.93 5.73 -2.55
CA VAL A 106 -7.03 4.76 -1.92
C VAL A 106 -7.62 3.37 -2.09
N GLY A 107 -6.90 2.50 -2.79
CA GLY A 107 -7.31 1.12 -3.08
C GLY A 107 -6.38 0.11 -2.42
N PHE A 108 -6.93 -0.97 -1.89
CA PHE A 108 -6.16 -2.10 -1.34
C PHE A 108 -7.06 -3.33 -1.19
N VAL A 109 -6.44 -4.51 -1.17
CA VAL A 109 -7.11 -5.75 -0.78
C VAL A 109 -6.96 -5.94 0.72
N MET A 110 -8.05 -6.25 1.40
CA MET A 110 -8.06 -6.49 2.84
C MET A 110 -8.85 -7.73 3.21
N ARG A 111 -8.45 -8.34 4.33
CA ARG A 111 -9.24 -9.35 5.01
C ARG A 111 -10.55 -8.75 5.54
N THR A 112 -11.66 -9.45 5.43
CA THR A 112 -13.00 -8.95 5.83
C THR A 112 -13.25 -9.00 7.34
N GLY A 113 -12.49 -9.81 8.09
CA GLY A 113 -12.61 -9.94 9.54
C GLY A 113 -11.57 -10.88 10.14
N PRO A 114 -11.45 -10.98 11.47
CA PRO A 114 -10.36 -11.69 12.14
C PRO A 114 -10.49 -13.22 12.12
N LEU A 115 -11.70 -13.74 11.86
CA LEU A 115 -12.03 -15.17 11.97
C LEU A 115 -11.63 -15.96 10.72
N GLU A 116 -11.43 -17.27 10.91
CA GLU A 116 -11.26 -18.23 9.82
C GLU A 116 -12.61 -18.81 9.36
N PRO A 117 -12.77 -19.15 8.07
CA PRO A 117 -11.79 -18.99 6.99
C PRO A 117 -11.60 -17.53 6.59
N ALA A 118 -10.35 -17.15 6.30
CA ALA A 118 -9.99 -15.85 5.78
C ALA A 118 -10.77 -15.54 4.50
N ARG A 119 -11.41 -14.37 4.45
CA ARG A 119 -12.05 -13.84 3.25
C ARG A 119 -11.47 -12.50 2.89
N TYR A 120 -11.31 -12.24 1.60
CA TYR A 120 -10.65 -11.05 1.08
C TYR A 120 -11.57 -10.28 0.13
N LYS A 121 -11.59 -8.97 0.33
CA LYS A 121 -12.35 -8.02 -0.48
C LYS A 121 -11.42 -6.93 -1.01
N TYR A 122 -11.86 -6.24 -2.06
CA TYR A 122 -11.25 -4.99 -2.43
C TYR A 122 -11.88 -3.85 -1.64
N ALA A 123 -11.05 -3.03 -1.01
CA ALA A 123 -11.46 -1.81 -0.33
C ALA A 123 -11.02 -0.60 -1.14
N LEU A 124 -11.97 0.32 -1.36
CA LEU A 124 -11.72 1.57 -2.08
C LEU A 124 -12.26 2.73 -1.25
N ARG A 125 -11.41 3.71 -0.94
CA ARG A 125 -11.74 4.89 -0.12
C ARG A 125 -11.62 6.13 -0.99
N HIS A 126 -12.66 6.95 -1.02
CA HIS A 126 -12.56 8.33 -1.51
C HIS A 126 -12.17 9.21 -0.32
N VAL A 127 -11.04 9.92 -0.41
CA VAL A 127 -10.57 10.83 0.63
C VAL A 127 -10.56 12.26 0.11
N ASN A 128 -11.04 13.20 0.93
CA ASN A 128 -10.97 14.63 0.64
C ASN A 128 -9.55 15.13 0.96
N PRO A 129 -8.80 15.66 -0.03
CA PRO A 129 -7.41 16.10 0.16
C PRO A 129 -7.26 17.30 1.10
N THR A 130 -8.32 18.09 1.31
CA THR A 130 -8.27 19.31 2.14
C THR A 130 -8.52 19.06 3.63
N THR A 131 -9.14 17.92 3.97
CA THR A 131 -9.45 17.53 5.36
C THR A 131 -8.85 16.19 5.76
N LEU A 132 -8.33 15.40 4.80
CA LEU A 132 -7.97 13.99 4.95
C LEU A 132 -9.12 13.09 5.44
N GLY A 133 -10.37 13.58 5.43
CA GLY A 133 -11.53 12.79 5.79
C GLY A 133 -11.93 11.83 4.68
N THR A 134 -12.23 10.58 5.02
CA THR A 134 -12.86 9.63 4.10
C THR A 134 -14.28 10.10 3.79
N VAL A 135 -14.55 10.44 2.53
CA VAL A 135 -15.85 10.89 2.03
C VAL A 135 -16.78 9.71 1.80
N ARG A 136 -16.25 8.61 1.26
CA ARG A 136 -17.03 7.38 1.03
C ARG A 136 -16.19 6.12 0.95
N HIS A 137 -16.86 5.01 1.21
CA HIS A 137 -16.35 3.64 1.08
C HIS A 137 -17.05 2.99 -0.11
N ALA A 138 -16.29 2.27 -0.95
CA ALA A 138 -16.79 1.61 -2.15
C ALA A 138 -16.21 0.20 -2.27
N ASP A 139 -16.36 -0.58 -1.20
CA ASP A 139 -15.85 -1.94 -1.11
C ASP A 139 -16.65 -2.89 -2.00
N PHE A 140 -15.99 -3.91 -2.53
CA PHE A 140 -16.65 -5.01 -3.23
C PHE A 140 -15.94 -6.34 -2.97
N LEU A 141 -16.71 -7.42 -3.07
CA LEU A 141 -16.28 -8.79 -2.85
C LEU A 141 -16.88 -9.70 -3.92
N CYS A 142 -16.41 -10.95 -3.97
CA CYS A 142 -17.09 -11.99 -4.74
C CYS A 142 -18.46 -12.32 -4.11
N ASP A 143 -19.33 -12.98 -4.88
CA ASP A 143 -20.62 -13.45 -4.41
C ASP A 143 -20.45 -14.38 -3.20
N HIS A 144 -21.44 -14.38 -2.31
CA HIS A 144 -21.34 -15.06 -1.02
C HIS A 144 -20.95 -16.54 -1.17
N GLY A 145 -19.86 -16.94 -0.50
CA GLY A 145 -19.40 -18.32 -0.47
C GLY A 145 -18.67 -18.81 -1.73
N THR A 146 -18.47 -17.94 -2.73
CA THR A 146 -17.91 -18.37 -4.03
C THR A 146 -16.40 -18.23 -4.15
N GLY A 147 -15.78 -17.33 -3.40
CA GLY A 147 -14.33 -17.11 -3.41
C GLY A 147 -13.96 -15.70 -2.95
N ASP A 148 -12.79 -15.24 -3.36
CA ASP A 148 -12.13 -14.07 -2.78
C ASP A 148 -11.43 -13.20 -3.84
N ILE A 149 -11.19 -11.93 -3.50
CA ILE A 149 -10.39 -11.01 -4.32
C ILE A 149 -8.95 -10.98 -3.80
N TYR A 150 -7.97 -11.21 -4.68
CA TYR A 150 -6.56 -11.30 -4.28
C TYR A 150 -5.72 -10.10 -4.70
N THR A 151 -6.06 -9.48 -5.83
CA THR A 151 -5.34 -8.30 -6.32
C THR A 151 -6.30 -7.23 -6.83
N GLY A 152 -5.80 -6.00 -6.92
CA GLY A 152 -6.53 -4.91 -7.57
C GLY A 152 -5.68 -3.65 -7.70
N THR A 153 -5.43 -3.23 -8.93
CA THR A 153 -4.75 -1.97 -9.25
C THR A 153 -5.80 -0.91 -9.58
N VAL A 154 -5.70 0.24 -8.93
CA VAL A 154 -6.59 1.38 -9.17
C VAL A 154 -6.00 2.32 -10.21
N SER A 155 -6.84 2.86 -11.08
CA SER A 155 -6.47 3.82 -12.12
C SER A 155 -7.58 4.86 -12.31
N LEU A 156 -7.21 6.05 -12.78
CA LEU A 156 -8.18 7.05 -13.22
C LEU A 156 -8.62 6.75 -14.66
N SER A 157 -9.92 6.87 -14.90
CA SER A 157 -10.46 6.85 -16.26
C SER A 157 -10.06 8.12 -17.03
N GLY A 158 -10.06 8.07 -18.37
CA GLY A 158 -9.59 9.16 -19.22
C GLY A 158 -10.28 10.52 -19.04
N GLY A 159 -11.50 10.55 -18.49
CA GLY A 159 -12.22 11.79 -18.15
C GLY A 159 -11.87 12.37 -16.77
N GLY A 160 -10.98 11.71 -16.02
CA GLY A 160 -10.57 12.11 -14.68
C GLY A 160 -11.62 11.89 -13.59
N THR A 161 -12.93 11.81 -13.90
CA THR A 161 -14.00 11.68 -12.88
C THR A 161 -14.21 10.24 -12.40
N GLY A 162 -13.86 9.26 -13.22
CA GLY A 162 -14.05 7.85 -12.94
C GLY A 162 -12.79 7.15 -12.44
N VAL A 163 -13.01 6.04 -11.75
CA VAL A 163 -11.97 5.14 -11.23
C VAL A 163 -12.22 3.73 -11.76
N SER A 164 -11.17 3.05 -12.20
CA SER A 164 -11.22 1.65 -12.59
C SER A 164 -10.28 0.82 -11.72
N VAL A 165 -10.75 -0.34 -11.27
CA VAL A 165 -9.95 -1.32 -10.54
C VAL A 165 -9.86 -2.59 -11.37
N SER A 166 -8.65 -3.08 -11.62
CA SER A 166 -8.44 -4.35 -12.32
C SER A 166 -7.57 -5.30 -11.50
N GLY A 167 -7.93 -6.57 -11.45
CA GLY A 167 -7.19 -7.54 -10.64
C GLY A 167 -7.67 -8.97 -10.80
N THR A 168 -7.36 -9.80 -9.80
CA THR A 168 -7.62 -11.24 -9.80
C THR A 168 -8.55 -11.66 -8.67
N LYS A 169 -9.32 -12.73 -8.92
CA LYS A 169 -10.27 -13.34 -8.01
C LYS A 169 -10.36 -14.85 -8.20
N THR A 170 -10.94 -15.56 -7.25
CA THR A 170 -11.33 -16.99 -7.41
C THR A 170 -12.84 -17.21 -7.42
N GLY A 171 -13.62 -16.25 -6.91
CA GLY A 171 -15.08 -16.38 -6.78
C GLY A 171 -15.86 -15.82 -7.97
N LEU A 172 -17.19 -15.86 -7.86
CA LEU A 172 -18.09 -15.22 -8.81
C LEU A 172 -18.22 -13.74 -8.48
N ILE A 173 -18.43 -12.89 -9.48
CA ILE A 173 -18.92 -11.52 -9.25
C ILE A 173 -20.19 -11.39 -10.08
N ASN A 174 -21.33 -11.12 -9.44
CA ASN A 174 -22.63 -11.04 -10.10
C ASN A 174 -22.94 -12.28 -10.96
N GLY A 175 -22.62 -13.47 -10.44
CA GLY A 175 -22.77 -14.76 -11.11
C GLY A 175 -21.72 -15.08 -12.17
N GLN A 176 -20.77 -14.18 -12.45
CA GLN A 176 -19.78 -14.35 -13.52
C GLN A 176 -18.51 -15.05 -13.02
N ALA A 177 -18.21 -16.20 -13.61
CA ALA A 177 -16.97 -16.94 -13.42
C ALA A 177 -15.83 -16.35 -14.27
N GLY A 178 -14.59 -16.53 -13.80
CA GLY A 178 -13.37 -15.98 -14.41
C GLY A 178 -12.35 -15.65 -13.33
N ASN A 179 -11.08 -15.56 -13.70
CA ASN A 179 -10.00 -15.31 -12.73
C ASN A 179 -9.62 -13.83 -12.66
N TYR A 180 -10.07 -13.03 -13.62
CA TYR A 180 -9.78 -11.61 -13.71
C TYR A 180 -11.08 -10.81 -13.66
N TYR A 181 -10.96 -9.56 -13.20
CA TYR A 181 -12.07 -8.63 -13.20
C TYR A 181 -11.59 -7.20 -13.46
N THR A 182 -12.52 -6.40 -13.96
CA THR A 182 -12.44 -4.94 -13.95
C THR A 182 -13.71 -4.38 -13.34
N ALA A 183 -13.58 -3.51 -12.34
CA ALA A 183 -14.66 -2.77 -11.70
C ALA A 183 -14.53 -1.29 -12.06
N SER A 184 -15.50 -0.74 -12.79
CA SER A 184 -15.45 0.64 -13.29
C SER A 184 -16.50 1.52 -12.62
N PHE A 185 -16.04 2.60 -11.99
CA PHE A 185 -16.86 3.64 -11.38
C PHE A 185 -16.82 4.88 -12.27
N THR A 186 -17.88 5.20 -13.01
CA THR A 186 -17.89 6.30 -13.97
C THR A 186 -17.65 7.68 -13.35
N ASN A 187 -18.22 7.94 -12.17
CA ASN A 187 -18.14 9.22 -11.46
C ASN A 187 -17.78 8.99 -10.00
N PHE A 188 -16.59 8.44 -9.75
CA PHE A 188 -16.20 7.95 -8.43
C PHE A 188 -16.17 9.05 -7.36
N PHE A 189 -15.78 10.27 -7.73
CA PHE A 189 -15.60 11.34 -6.75
C PHE A 189 -16.89 12.12 -6.46
N THR A 190 -17.90 12.00 -7.33
CA THR A 190 -19.11 12.83 -7.31
C THR A 190 -20.41 12.03 -7.22
N SER A 191 -20.35 10.70 -7.34
CA SER A 191 -21.50 9.81 -7.27
C SER A 191 -21.26 8.60 -6.37
N THR A 192 -22.35 8.05 -5.84
CA THR A 192 -22.39 6.78 -5.10
C THR A 192 -22.82 5.59 -5.96
N THR A 193 -23.00 5.78 -7.28
CA THR A 193 -23.35 4.70 -8.21
C THR A 193 -22.37 3.52 -8.05
N PRO A 194 -22.87 2.28 -7.89
CA PRO A 194 -22.04 1.08 -7.84
C PRO A 194 -21.19 0.90 -9.12
N PRO A 195 -20.09 0.15 -9.06
CA PRO A 195 -19.29 -0.10 -10.25
C PRO A 195 -19.99 -1.07 -11.20
N THR A 196 -19.67 -0.95 -12.49
CA THR A 196 -19.95 -1.99 -13.47
C THR A 196 -18.79 -2.98 -13.51
N PHE A 197 -19.08 -4.27 -13.56
CA PHE A 197 -18.07 -5.32 -13.60
C PHE A 197 -17.93 -5.92 -14.99
N THR A 198 -16.69 -6.24 -15.36
CA THR A 198 -16.35 -7.12 -16.48
C THR A 198 -15.46 -8.22 -15.93
N VAL A 199 -15.81 -9.48 -16.22
CA VAL A 199 -15.10 -10.67 -15.73
C VAL A 199 -14.63 -11.50 -16.91
N TYR A 200 -13.40 -12.04 -16.84
CA TYR A 200 -12.76 -12.85 -17.88
C TYR A 200 -11.74 -13.84 -17.32
#